data_AF-K6PYN1-F1
#
_entry.id   AF-K6PYN1-F1
#
_cell.length_a   1.000
_cell.length_b   1.000
_cell.length_c   1.000
_cell.angle_alpha   90.00
_cell.angle_beta   90.00
_cell.angle_gamma   90.00
#
_symmetry.space_group_name_H-M   'P 1'
#
loop_
_entity.id
_entity.type
_entity.pdbx_description
1 polymer ?
#
loop_
_entity_poly.entity_id
_entity_poly.type
_entity_poly.pdbx_seq_one_letter_code
_entity_poly.pdbx_strand_id
1 'polypeptide(L)'
;MAADPAGPLALLLASGPSLLGLVAATALVGLVDDLLDEPVRGWRGHLGAGKALTGGRLKLLILPLLAWTLLPPAPDLPGRALAAALVAASANGMNLLDRRPGRALKAFFAAWLALAASLPAAALVLLPVAVAALVLLPLDLGERAMLGDAGSNALGAALGWALAALAPAGTQAGMLVGLAALHLAGEFHSLSRLIDALPPLRWADRLGTQSLSSPTPQGSSWPKE
;
A
#
# COMPACT_ATOMS: atom_id res chain seq x y z
N MET A 1 -11.68 -18.52 -31.17
CA MET A 1 -11.67 -19.41 -29.99
C MET A 1 -12.38 -18.64 -28.89
N ALA A 2 -13.63 -19.01 -28.55
CA ALA A 2 -14.37 -18.31 -27.50
C ALA A 2 -13.67 -18.57 -26.16
N ALA A 3 -13.27 -17.51 -25.45
CA ALA A 3 -12.75 -17.64 -24.10
C ALA A 3 -13.84 -18.25 -23.22
N ASP A 4 -13.51 -19.31 -22.48
CA ASP A 4 -14.43 -19.91 -21.53
C ASP A 4 -14.82 -18.87 -20.47
N PRO A 5 -16.09 -18.41 -20.42
CA PRO A 5 -16.52 -17.38 -19.47
C PRO A 5 -16.43 -17.86 -18.03
N ALA A 6 -16.31 -19.17 -17.78
CA ALA A 6 -16.10 -19.72 -16.44
C ALA A 6 -14.68 -19.43 -15.91
N GLY A 7 -13.68 -19.26 -16.77
CA GLY A 7 -12.28 -19.08 -16.36
C GLY A 7 -12.03 -17.84 -15.49
N PRO A 8 -12.44 -16.63 -15.92
CA PRO A 8 -12.31 -15.40 -15.13
C PRO A 8 -13.05 -15.44 -13.79
N LEU A 9 -14.28 -15.98 -13.79
CA LEU A 9 -15.10 -16.09 -12.57
C LEU A 9 -14.53 -17.13 -11.60
N ALA A 10 -14.10 -18.29 -12.08
CA ALA A 10 -13.47 -19.31 -11.27
C ALA A 10 -12.18 -18.79 -10.62
N LEU A 11 -11.37 -18.03 -11.37
CA LEU A 11 -10.17 -17.40 -10.82
C LEU A 11 -10.50 -16.41 -9.70
N LEU A 12 -11.50 -15.55 -9.91
CA LEU A 12 -11.96 -14.57 -8.91
C LEU A 12 -12.43 -15.29 -7.64
N LEU A 13 -13.28 -16.31 -7.79
CA LEU A 13 -13.85 -17.07 -6.67
C LEU A 13 -12.79 -17.88 -5.90
N ALA A 14 -11.84 -18.50 -6.61
CA ALA A 14 -10.75 -19.25 -5.98
C ALA A 14 -9.78 -18.34 -5.22
N SER A 15 -9.52 -17.15 -5.75
CA SER A 15 -8.60 -16.16 -5.16
C SER A 15 -9.22 -15.41 -3.98
N GLY A 16 -10.53 -15.18 -4.03
CA GLY A 16 -11.30 -14.32 -3.14
C GLY A 16 -11.03 -14.53 -1.64
N PRO A 17 -11.18 -15.75 -1.08
CA PRO A 17 -11.01 -15.96 0.36
C PRO A 17 -9.63 -15.56 0.88
N SER A 18 -8.59 -15.94 0.15
CA SER A 18 -7.20 -15.70 0.52
C SER A 18 -6.81 -14.22 0.41
N LEU A 19 -7.22 -13.56 -0.68
CA LEU A 19 -7.00 -12.15 -0.91
C LEU A 19 -7.77 -11.29 0.10
N LEU A 20 -9.06 -11.55 0.28
CA LEU A 20 -9.90 -10.79 1.23
C LEU A 20 -9.44 -11.00 2.68
N GLY A 21 -9.06 -12.23 3.04
CA GLY A 21 -8.47 -12.51 4.35
C GLY A 21 -7.20 -11.70 4.60
N LEU A 22 -6.32 -11.61 3.60
CA LEU A 22 -5.08 -10.83 3.71
C LEU A 22 -5.36 -9.33 3.78
N VAL A 23 -6.26 -8.81 2.92
CA VAL A 23 -6.68 -7.40 2.92
C VAL A 23 -7.28 -7.03 4.28
N ALA A 24 -8.19 -7.85 4.82
CA ALA A 24 -8.80 -7.60 6.12
C ALA A 24 -7.76 -7.65 7.26
N ALA A 25 -6.90 -8.67 7.27
CA ALA A 25 -5.88 -8.81 8.31
C ALA A 25 -4.87 -7.66 8.30
N THR A 26 -4.40 -7.25 7.12
CA THR A 26 -3.47 -6.12 6.99
C THR A 26 -4.13 -4.77 7.27
N ALA A 27 -5.40 -4.60 6.93
CA ALA A 27 -6.19 -3.44 7.35
C ALA A 27 -6.33 -3.35 8.88
N LEU A 28 -6.58 -4.48 9.56
CA LEU A 28 -6.66 -4.51 11.03
C LEU A 28 -5.32 -4.18 11.68
N VAL A 29 -4.21 -4.72 11.16
CA VAL A 29 -2.86 -4.37 11.65
C VAL A 29 -2.59 -2.88 11.47
N GLY A 30 -2.95 -2.32 10.31
CA GLY A 30 -2.81 -0.89 10.06
C GLY A 30 -3.70 -0.04 10.98
N LEU A 31 -4.95 -0.43 11.19
CA LEU A 31 -5.89 0.24 12.08
C LEU A 31 -5.39 0.25 13.53
N VAL A 32 -4.88 -0.88 14.01
CA VAL A 32 -4.29 -0.95 15.36
C VAL A 32 -3.13 0.03 15.48
N ASP A 33 -2.29 0.17 14.46
CA ASP A 33 -1.19 1.13 14.49
C ASP A 33 -1.65 2.58 14.43
N ASP A 34 -2.65 2.90 13.59
CA ASP A 34 -3.29 4.21 13.53
C ASP A 34 -3.87 4.62 14.89
N LEU A 35 -4.40 3.67 15.67
CA LEU A 35 -4.99 3.92 16.98
C LEU A 35 -3.97 4.01 18.13
N LEU A 36 -2.78 3.42 17.98
CA LEU A 36 -1.77 3.37 19.04
C LEU A 36 -0.81 4.57 19.05
N ASP A 37 -0.87 5.44 18.02
CA ASP A 37 -0.13 6.70 17.85
C ASP A 37 1.31 6.67 18.41
N GLU A 38 2.17 5.84 17.81
CA GLU A 38 3.54 5.67 18.27
C GLU A 38 4.46 6.86 17.92
N PRO A 39 5.25 7.37 18.89
CA PRO A 39 6.17 8.49 18.66
C PRO A 39 7.43 8.11 17.88
N VAL A 40 7.75 6.82 17.74
CA VAL A 40 8.96 6.32 17.08
C VAL A 40 8.67 6.01 15.61
N ARG A 41 9.45 6.61 14.69
CA ARG A 41 9.30 6.41 13.24
C ARG A 41 10.65 6.15 12.55
N GLY A 42 10.61 5.43 11.41
CA GLY A 42 11.78 5.16 10.55
C GLY A 42 12.70 4.05 11.07
N TRP A 43 13.58 3.53 10.22
CA TRP A 43 14.43 2.39 10.59
C TRP A 43 15.41 2.75 11.70
N ARG A 44 16.05 3.93 11.63
CA ARG A 44 16.94 4.42 12.69
C ARG A 44 16.23 4.63 14.02
N GLY A 45 14.98 5.10 14.00
CA GLY A 45 14.17 5.26 15.20
C GLY A 45 13.86 3.92 15.86
N HIS A 46 13.36 2.96 15.07
CA HIS A 46 13.05 1.63 15.58
C HIS A 46 14.30 0.87 16.02
N LEU A 47 15.42 0.92 15.30
CA LEU A 47 16.69 0.27 15.69
C LEU A 47 17.34 0.96 16.90
N GLY A 48 17.25 2.29 16.98
CA GLY A 48 17.74 3.10 18.12
C GLY A 48 16.95 2.91 19.41
N ALA A 49 15.70 2.43 19.33
CA ALA A 49 14.85 2.12 20.49
C ALA A 49 15.31 0.88 21.30
N GLY A 50 16.52 0.37 21.07
CA GLY A 50 17.09 -0.74 21.83
C GLY A 50 16.28 -2.03 21.66
N LYS A 51 15.84 -2.66 22.76
CA LYS A 51 15.04 -3.90 22.76
C LYS A 51 13.52 -3.67 22.74
N ALA A 52 13.06 -2.43 22.78
CA ALA A 52 11.62 -2.14 22.80
C ALA A 52 10.94 -2.68 21.53
N LEU A 53 9.82 -3.36 21.70
CA LEU A 53 8.92 -3.67 20.58
C LEU A 53 8.24 -2.37 20.18
N THR A 54 8.39 -2.00 18.92
CA THR A 54 7.68 -0.87 18.29
C THR A 54 6.68 -1.41 17.29
N GLY A 55 5.62 -0.67 16.99
CA GLY A 55 4.64 -0.98 15.96
C GLY A 55 5.32 -1.28 14.61
N GLY A 56 6.35 -0.49 14.26
CA GLY A 56 7.17 -0.75 13.08
C GLY A 56 7.89 -2.11 13.09
N ARG A 57 8.51 -2.52 14.21
CA ARG A 57 9.15 -3.85 14.32
C ARG A 57 8.12 -4.97 14.29
N LEU A 58 6.96 -4.75 14.91
CA LEU A 58 5.89 -5.71 14.94
C LEU A 58 5.32 -5.94 13.52
N LYS A 59 5.12 -4.89 12.73
CA LYS A 59 4.70 -4.97 11.33
C LYS A 59 5.68 -5.74 10.46
N LEU A 60 6.98 -5.58 10.68
CA LEU A 60 8.02 -6.35 9.96
C LEU A 60 7.92 -7.87 10.20
N LEU A 61 7.29 -8.31 11.29
CA LEU A 61 7.08 -9.72 11.59
C LEU A 61 5.66 -10.18 11.20
N ILE A 62 4.64 -9.39 11.54
CA ILE A 62 3.24 -9.76 11.34
C ILE A 62 2.87 -9.79 9.86
N LEU A 63 3.24 -8.78 9.07
CA LEU A 63 2.85 -8.72 7.66
C LEU A 63 3.39 -9.91 6.83
N PRO A 64 4.68 -10.30 6.92
CA PRO A 64 5.15 -11.48 6.21
C PRO A 64 4.56 -12.78 6.79
N LEU A 65 4.24 -12.85 8.09
CA LEU A 65 3.57 -14.02 8.66
C LEU A 65 2.13 -14.17 8.14
N LEU A 66 1.37 -13.07 8.07
CA LEU A 66 0.03 -13.06 7.45
C LEU A 66 0.10 -13.46 5.98
N ALA A 67 1.07 -12.93 5.23
CA ALA A 67 1.29 -13.34 3.85
C ALA A 67 1.65 -14.83 3.77
N TRP A 68 2.53 -15.31 4.66
CA TRP A 68 2.94 -16.71 4.71
C TRP A 68 1.78 -17.65 5.02
N THR A 69 0.72 -17.24 5.71
CA THR A 69 -0.42 -18.10 6.00
C THR A 69 -1.53 -17.98 4.96
N LEU A 70 -1.75 -16.77 4.43
CA LEU A 70 -2.90 -16.47 3.57
C LEU A 70 -2.58 -16.49 2.07
N LEU A 71 -1.33 -16.68 1.65
CA LEU A 71 -0.99 -16.88 0.24
C LEU A 71 -1.31 -18.31 -0.24
N PRO A 72 -1.68 -18.48 -1.52
CA PRO A 72 -1.71 -19.77 -2.18
C PRO A 72 -0.38 -20.54 -2.00
N PRO A 73 -0.41 -21.88 -1.94
CA PRO A 73 0.80 -22.69 -1.75
C PRO A 73 1.85 -22.39 -2.84
N ALA A 74 3.11 -22.31 -2.42
CA ALA A 74 4.26 -22.16 -3.30
C ALA A 74 4.93 -23.54 -3.52
N PRO A 75 5.66 -23.74 -4.64
CA PRO A 75 6.29 -25.02 -4.95
C PRO A 75 7.40 -25.41 -3.96
N ASP A 76 8.07 -24.42 -3.35
CA ASP A 76 9.18 -24.62 -2.42
C ASP A 76 9.24 -23.52 -1.34
N LEU A 77 10.09 -23.73 -0.33
CA LEU A 77 10.29 -22.79 0.78
C LEU A 77 10.87 -21.43 0.31
N PRO A 78 11.87 -21.37 -0.58
CA PRO A 78 12.37 -20.09 -1.10
C PRO A 78 11.30 -19.29 -1.83
N GLY A 79 10.47 -19.93 -2.65
CA GLY A 79 9.34 -19.30 -3.34
C GLY A 79 8.30 -18.77 -2.35
N ARG A 80 7.98 -19.52 -1.29
CA ARG A 80 7.09 -19.06 -0.21
C ARG A 80 7.65 -17.84 0.50
N ALA A 81 8.95 -17.84 0.80
CA ALA A 81 9.63 -16.72 1.45
C ALA A 81 9.66 -15.46 0.57
N LEU A 82 9.97 -15.63 -0.73
CA LEU A 82 9.94 -14.55 -1.71
C LEU A 82 8.54 -13.92 -1.80
N ALA A 83 7.51 -14.75 -1.91
CA ALA A 83 6.12 -14.30 -2.00
C ALA A 83 5.67 -13.56 -0.73
N ALA A 84 5.98 -14.10 0.45
CA ALA A 84 5.66 -13.47 1.72
C ALA A 84 6.39 -12.13 1.91
N ALA A 85 7.67 -12.08 1.55
CA ALA A 85 8.47 -10.86 1.58
C ALA A 85 7.93 -9.80 0.60
N LEU A 86 7.52 -10.22 -0.60
CA LEU A 86 6.93 -9.32 -1.59
C LEU A 86 5.63 -8.68 -1.08
N VAL A 87 4.73 -9.47 -0.48
CA VAL A 87 3.50 -8.93 0.10
C VAL A 87 3.80 -7.93 1.22
N ALA A 88 4.68 -8.30 2.15
CA ALA A 88 5.05 -7.41 3.25
C ALA A 88 5.73 -6.12 2.76
N ALA A 89 6.63 -6.23 1.78
CA ALA A 89 7.30 -5.07 1.18
C ALA A 89 6.31 -4.19 0.40
N SER A 90 5.31 -4.78 -0.26
CA SER A 90 4.29 -4.03 -1.00
C SER A 90 3.36 -3.26 -0.05
N ALA A 91 2.94 -3.89 1.06
CA ALA A 91 2.17 -3.24 2.12
C ALA A 91 2.91 -2.03 2.71
N ASN A 92 4.14 -2.25 3.19
CA ASN A 92 4.97 -1.17 3.73
C ASN A 92 5.30 -0.10 2.68
N GLY A 93 5.55 -0.50 1.43
CA GLY A 93 5.85 0.42 0.33
C GLY A 93 4.67 1.32 -0.02
N MET A 94 3.44 0.81 0.04
CA MET A 94 2.25 1.63 -0.14
C MET A 94 2.06 2.61 1.02
N ASN A 95 2.35 2.19 2.25
CA ASN A 95 2.33 3.08 3.42
C ASN A 95 3.35 4.23 3.32
N LEU A 96 4.52 3.99 2.70
CA LEU A 96 5.48 5.07 2.42
C LEU A 96 4.90 6.17 1.51
N LEU A 97 3.92 5.82 0.68
CA LEU A 97 3.23 6.76 -0.21
C LEU A 97 2.06 7.45 0.49
N ASP A 98 1.54 6.93 1.60
CA ASP A 98 0.38 7.52 2.30
C ASP A 98 0.77 8.68 3.24
N ARG A 99 1.58 9.61 2.74
CA ARG A 99 2.06 10.80 3.48
C ARG A 99 1.35 12.08 3.08
N ARG A 100 0.51 12.01 2.05
CA ARG A 100 -0.34 13.10 1.58
C ARG A 100 -1.63 12.50 1.03
N PRO A 101 -2.78 13.18 1.20
CA PRO A 101 -4.04 12.74 0.61
C PRO A 101 -3.89 12.52 -0.90
N GLY A 102 -4.48 11.44 -1.40
CA GLY A 102 -4.51 11.06 -2.81
C GLY A 102 -3.35 10.18 -3.27
N ARG A 103 -2.19 10.20 -2.59
CA ARG A 103 -0.97 9.62 -3.17
C ARG A 103 -1.00 8.09 -3.21
N ALA A 104 -1.38 7.43 -2.11
CA ALA A 104 -1.44 5.97 -2.06
C ALA A 104 -2.46 5.41 -3.07
N LEU A 105 -3.66 6.00 -3.15
CA LEU A 105 -4.68 5.57 -4.11
C LEU A 105 -4.25 5.77 -5.57
N LYS A 106 -3.61 6.90 -5.90
CA LYS A 106 -3.06 7.12 -7.25
C LYS A 106 -2.01 6.05 -7.60
N ALA A 107 -1.11 5.76 -6.68
CA ALA A 107 -0.10 4.73 -6.88
C ALA A 107 -0.73 3.34 -7.06
N PHE A 108 -1.74 3.02 -6.25
CA PHE A 108 -2.51 1.78 -6.41
C PHE A 108 -3.16 1.69 -7.79
N PHE A 109 -3.88 2.71 -8.25
CA PHE A 109 -4.52 2.69 -9.57
C PHE A 109 -3.51 2.66 -10.72
N ALA A 110 -2.39 3.36 -10.60
CA ALA A 110 -1.32 3.27 -11.59
C ALA A 110 -0.75 1.85 -11.68
N ALA A 111 -0.49 1.21 -10.54
CA ALA A 111 -0.04 -0.18 -10.49
C ALA A 111 -1.11 -1.16 -11.02
N TRP A 112 -2.37 -0.95 -10.66
CA TRP A 112 -3.50 -1.76 -11.14
C TRP A 112 -3.67 -1.67 -12.66
N LEU A 113 -3.54 -0.47 -13.25
CA LEU A 113 -3.57 -0.28 -14.70
C LEU A 113 -2.35 -0.92 -15.39
N ALA A 114 -1.17 -0.84 -14.79
CA ALA A 114 0.02 -1.52 -15.31
C ALA A 114 -0.15 -3.05 -15.28
N LEU A 115 -0.76 -3.60 -14.22
CA LEU A 115 -1.16 -5.00 -14.15
C LEU A 115 -2.22 -5.32 -15.21
N ALA A 116 -3.19 -4.45 -15.45
CA ALA A 116 -4.20 -4.69 -16.48
C ALA A 116 -3.57 -4.80 -17.88
N ALA A 117 -2.50 -4.06 -18.15
CA ALA A 117 -1.77 -4.09 -19.41
C ALA A 117 -0.81 -5.29 -19.54
N SER A 118 -0.19 -5.74 -18.44
CA SER A 118 0.91 -6.73 -18.47
C SER A 118 0.53 -8.11 -17.92
N LEU A 119 -0.40 -8.17 -16.97
CA LEU A 119 -0.85 -9.36 -16.29
C LEU A 119 -2.36 -9.26 -15.99
N PRO A 120 -3.26 -9.32 -17.02
CA PRO A 120 -4.68 -9.01 -16.87
C PRO A 120 -5.42 -9.80 -15.80
N ALA A 121 -5.01 -11.05 -15.57
CA ALA A 121 -5.53 -11.90 -14.50
C ALA A 121 -5.32 -11.29 -13.10
N ALA A 122 -4.18 -10.63 -12.87
CA ALA A 122 -3.87 -9.94 -11.61
C ALA A 122 -4.73 -8.69 -11.42
N ALA A 123 -4.98 -7.92 -12.48
CA ALA A 123 -5.91 -6.80 -12.39
C ALA A 123 -7.36 -7.26 -12.14
N LEU A 124 -7.76 -8.38 -12.75
CA LEU A 124 -9.10 -8.95 -12.56
C LEU A 124 -9.35 -9.39 -11.11
N VAL A 125 -8.42 -10.13 -10.49
CA VAL A 125 -8.58 -10.56 -9.08
C VAL A 125 -8.59 -9.38 -8.12
N LEU A 126 -7.92 -8.28 -8.48
CA LEU A 126 -7.91 -7.03 -7.70
C LEU A 126 -9.13 -6.16 -7.92
N LEU A 127 -10.02 -6.48 -8.86
CA LEU A 127 -11.16 -5.64 -9.20
C LEU A 127 -12.04 -5.27 -7.98
N PRO A 128 -12.37 -6.20 -7.04
CA PRO A 128 -13.13 -5.83 -5.85
C PRO A 128 -12.42 -4.80 -4.97
N VAL A 129 -11.10 -4.93 -4.80
CA VAL A 129 -10.27 -3.98 -4.05
C VAL A 129 -10.21 -2.64 -4.78
N ALA A 130 -10.08 -2.66 -6.10
CA ALA A 130 -10.06 -1.45 -6.93
C ALA A 130 -11.39 -0.69 -6.87
N VAL A 131 -12.53 -1.39 -6.84
CA VAL A 131 -13.84 -0.77 -6.65
C VAL A 131 -13.95 -0.13 -5.27
N ALA A 132 -13.54 -0.82 -4.21
CA ALA A 132 -13.53 -0.24 -2.86
C ALA A 132 -12.62 1.00 -2.77
N ALA A 133 -11.42 0.93 -3.35
CA ALA A 133 -10.49 2.06 -3.45
C ALA A 133 -11.08 3.24 -4.24
N LEU A 134 -11.84 2.98 -5.29
CA LEU A 134 -12.47 4.01 -6.12
C LEU A 134 -13.54 4.77 -5.34
N VAL A 135 -14.27 4.10 -4.45
CA VAL A 135 -15.26 4.73 -3.56
C VAL A 135 -14.59 5.70 -2.59
N LEU A 136 -13.38 5.38 -2.12
CA LEU A 136 -12.61 6.24 -1.20
C LEU A 136 -11.90 7.41 -1.90
N LEU A 137 -11.62 7.27 -3.20
CA LEU A 137 -10.83 8.23 -3.98
C LEU A 137 -11.33 9.69 -3.90
N PRO A 138 -12.63 10.01 -4.00
CA PRO A 138 -13.08 11.39 -3.89
C PRO A 138 -12.91 11.99 -2.49
N LEU A 139 -13.00 11.18 -1.44
CA LEU A 139 -12.81 11.63 -0.05
C LEU A 139 -11.34 11.96 0.21
N ASP A 140 -10.45 11.09 -0.28
CA ASP A 140 -9.00 11.21 -0.14
C ASP A 140 -8.44 12.36 -1.00
N LEU A 141 -8.85 12.46 -2.27
CA LEU A 141 -8.47 13.59 -3.15
C LEU A 141 -9.07 14.93 -2.69
N GLY A 142 -10.23 14.90 -2.03
CA GLY A 142 -10.85 16.08 -1.44
C GLY A 142 -10.25 16.49 -0.10
N GLU A 143 -9.17 15.85 0.35
CA GLU A 143 -8.50 16.09 1.64
C GLU A 143 -9.45 15.97 2.85
N ARG A 144 -10.55 15.21 2.72
CA ARG A 144 -11.56 15.03 3.79
C ARG A 144 -11.21 13.88 4.73
N ALA A 145 -10.43 12.93 4.24
CA ALA A 145 -9.89 11.81 4.99
C ALA A 145 -8.53 11.43 4.38
N MET A 146 -7.71 10.72 5.14
CA MET A 146 -6.56 9.99 4.63
C MET A 146 -6.80 8.50 4.80
N LEU A 147 -6.18 7.68 3.95
CA LEU A 147 -6.33 6.23 3.99
C LEU A 147 -5.81 5.62 5.31
N GLY A 148 -4.74 6.20 5.85
CA GLY A 148 -4.06 5.71 7.05
C GLY A 148 -3.29 4.41 6.80
N ASP A 149 -2.65 3.92 7.84
CA ASP A 149 -1.95 2.63 7.80
C ASP A 149 -2.93 1.48 7.54
N ALA A 150 -4.19 1.60 7.98
CA ALA A 150 -5.25 0.63 7.68
C ALA A 150 -5.44 0.44 6.17
N GLY A 151 -5.72 1.53 5.44
CA GLY A 151 -6.00 1.45 4.02
C GLY A 151 -4.74 1.20 3.18
N SER A 152 -3.64 1.87 3.51
CA SER A 152 -2.42 1.80 2.68
C SER A 152 -1.78 0.41 2.73
N ASN A 153 -1.70 -0.21 3.91
CA ASN A 153 -1.20 -1.59 4.04
C ASN A 153 -2.11 -2.58 3.31
N ALA A 154 -3.44 -2.40 3.38
CA ALA A 154 -4.40 -3.24 2.68
C ALA A 154 -4.24 -3.19 1.16
N LEU A 155 -4.11 -1.99 0.58
CA LEU A 155 -3.89 -1.81 -0.86
C LEU A 155 -2.55 -2.40 -1.32
N GLY A 156 -1.48 -2.15 -0.55
CA GLY A 156 -0.16 -2.70 -0.85
C GLY A 156 -0.12 -4.22 -0.74
N ALA A 157 -0.75 -4.79 0.30
CA ALA A 157 -0.86 -6.24 0.47
C ALA A 157 -1.64 -6.89 -0.67
N ALA A 158 -2.71 -6.26 -1.15
CA ALA A 158 -3.46 -6.74 -2.30
C ALA A 158 -2.60 -6.80 -3.57
N LEU A 159 -1.88 -5.72 -3.90
CA LEU A 159 -0.95 -5.70 -5.05
C LEU A 159 0.14 -6.77 -4.92
N GLY A 160 0.74 -6.89 -3.73
CA GLY A 160 1.74 -7.91 -3.44
C GLY A 160 1.17 -9.32 -3.58
N TRP A 161 -0.06 -9.56 -3.15
CA TRP A 161 -0.75 -10.85 -3.28
C TRP A 161 -0.95 -11.20 -4.75
N ALA A 162 -1.44 -10.25 -5.56
CA ALA A 162 -1.70 -10.49 -6.97
C ALA A 162 -0.40 -10.84 -7.73
N LEU A 163 0.71 -10.16 -7.43
CA LEU A 163 2.03 -10.48 -7.98
C LEU A 163 2.55 -11.84 -7.46
N ALA A 164 2.44 -12.10 -6.16
CA ALA A 164 2.90 -13.34 -5.55
C ALA A 164 2.15 -14.57 -6.08
N ALA A 165 0.84 -14.44 -6.33
CA ALA A 165 0.00 -15.53 -6.80
C ALA A 165 0.08 -15.78 -8.30
N LEU A 166 0.32 -14.73 -9.11
CA LEU A 166 0.12 -14.81 -10.57
C LEU A 166 1.34 -14.40 -11.40
N ALA A 167 2.33 -13.71 -10.84
CA ALA A 167 3.52 -13.31 -11.58
C ALA A 167 4.63 -14.37 -11.51
N PRO A 168 5.47 -14.51 -12.56
CA PRO A 168 6.64 -15.38 -12.51
C PRO A 168 7.62 -14.96 -11.41
N ALA A 169 8.38 -15.92 -10.87
CA ALA A 169 9.33 -15.69 -9.78
C ALA A 169 10.36 -14.58 -10.09
N GLY A 170 10.81 -14.46 -11.35
CA GLY A 170 11.70 -13.38 -11.77
C GLY A 170 11.08 -11.99 -11.61
N THR A 171 9.80 -11.83 -11.95
CA THR A 171 9.05 -10.59 -11.74
C THR A 171 8.88 -10.29 -10.25
N GLN A 172 8.56 -11.32 -9.45
CA GLN A 172 8.44 -11.18 -8.00
C GLN A 172 9.75 -10.69 -7.37
N ALA A 173 10.87 -11.31 -7.74
CA ALA A 173 12.20 -10.92 -7.27
C ALA A 173 12.56 -9.48 -7.70
N GLY A 174 12.31 -9.14 -8.97
CA GLY A 174 12.54 -7.79 -9.49
C GLY A 174 11.73 -6.72 -8.73
N MET A 175 10.45 -6.99 -8.46
CA MET A 175 9.62 -6.06 -7.69
C MET A 175 10.04 -5.97 -6.22
N LEU A 176 10.42 -7.08 -5.60
CA LEU A 176 10.94 -7.06 -4.24
C LEU A 176 12.23 -6.24 -4.14
N VAL A 177 13.15 -6.37 -5.12
CA VAL A 177 14.38 -5.56 -5.20
C VAL A 177 14.03 -4.08 -5.39
N GLY A 178 13.11 -3.75 -6.29
CA GLY A 178 12.65 -2.38 -6.50
C GLY A 178 12.03 -1.76 -5.25
N LEU A 179 11.18 -2.52 -4.55
CA LEU A 179 10.59 -2.10 -3.27
C LEU A 179 11.67 -1.94 -2.20
N ALA A 180 12.62 -2.87 -2.08
CA ALA A 180 13.72 -2.75 -1.12
C ALA A 180 14.56 -1.48 -1.37
N ALA A 181 14.85 -1.16 -2.64
CA ALA A 181 15.52 0.07 -3.03
C ALA A 181 14.69 1.31 -2.66
N LEU A 182 13.37 1.27 -2.86
CA LEU A 182 12.46 2.35 -2.45
C LEU A 182 12.49 2.57 -0.93
N HIS A 183 12.44 1.50 -0.12
CA HIS A 183 12.52 1.59 1.33
C HIS A 183 13.86 2.19 1.78
N LEU A 184 14.95 1.74 1.16
CA LEU A 184 16.29 2.26 1.45
C LEU A 184 16.39 3.75 1.10
N ALA A 185 15.91 4.15 -0.08
CA ALA A 185 15.87 5.54 -0.50
C ALA A 185 15.01 6.39 0.45
N GLY A 186 13.88 5.86 0.92
CA GLY A 186 12.98 6.51 1.88
C GLY A 186 13.60 6.75 3.27
N GLU A 187 14.59 5.96 3.67
CA GLU A 187 15.31 6.16 4.93
C GLU A 187 16.26 7.36 4.87
N PHE A 188 16.91 7.59 3.73
CA PHE A 188 17.87 8.68 3.56
C PHE A 188 17.24 9.97 3.02
N HIS A 189 16.18 9.83 2.24
CA HIS A 189 15.53 10.93 1.54
C HIS A 189 14.03 10.94 1.81
N SER A 190 13.48 12.13 2.05
CA SER A 190 12.02 12.27 2.08
C SER A 190 11.47 12.07 0.67
N LEU A 191 10.69 11.00 0.47
CA LEU A 191 10.01 10.74 -0.81
C LEU A 191 9.16 11.93 -1.23
N SER A 192 8.50 12.62 -0.29
CA SER A 192 7.76 13.84 -0.59
C SER A 192 8.67 14.94 -1.15
N ARG A 193 9.87 15.15 -0.59
CA ARG A 193 10.84 16.13 -1.14
C ARG A 193 11.31 15.72 -2.54
N LEU A 194 11.51 14.42 -2.79
CA LEU A 194 11.89 13.92 -4.11
C LEU A 194 10.77 14.14 -5.16
N ILE A 195 9.53 13.78 -4.80
CA ILE A 195 8.33 14.00 -5.63
C ILE A 195 8.15 15.48 -5.90
N ASP A 196 8.31 16.33 -4.88
CA ASP A 196 8.26 17.78 -5.04
C ASP A 196 9.41 18.27 -5.92
N ALA A 197 10.61 17.71 -5.88
CA ALA A 197 11.71 18.17 -6.72
C ALA A 197 11.51 17.90 -8.22
N LEU A 198 10.84 16.80 -8.58
CA LEU A 198 10.68 16.36 -9.98
C LEU A 198 9.36 16.85 -10.58
N PRO A 199 9.37 17.77 -11.58
CA PRO A 199 8.14 18.37 -12.15
C PRO A 199 7.03 17.38 -12.57
N PRO A 200 7.31 16.28 -13.29
CA PRO A 200 6.25 15.34 -13.68
C PRO A 200 5.64 14.61 -12.48
N LEU A 201 6.45 14.24 -11.48
CA LEU A 201 5.97 13.59 -10.26
C LEU A 201 5.14 14.56 -9.41
N ARG A 202 5.60 15.81 -9.28
CA ARG A 202 4.86 16.86 -8.58
C ARG A 202 3.51 17.13 -9.22
N TRP A 203 3.45 17.16 -10.55
CA TRP A 203 2.21 17.34 -11.28
C TRP A 203 1.24 16.18 -11.02
N ALA A 204 1.72 14.94 -11.10
CA ALA A 204 0.92 13.75 -10.79
C ALA A 204 0.44 13.72 -9.33
N ASP A 205 1.30 14.10 -8.38
CA ASP A 205 0.99 14.19 -6.94
C ASP A 205 -0.14 15.18 -6.67
N ARG A 206 -0.17 16.31 -7.41
CA ARG A 206 -1.19 17.37 -7.28
C ARG A 206 -2.43 17.16 -8.14
N LEU A 207 -2.42 16.20 -9.06
CA LEU A 207 -3.54 15.97 -9.97
C LEU A 207 -4.80 15.59 -9.18
N GLY A 208 -5.86 16.37 -9.30
CA GLY A 208 -7.15 16.08 -8.66
C GLY A 208 -7.23 16.33 -7.15
N THR A 209 -6.12 16.67 -6.47
CA THR A 209 -6.16 17.08 -5.06
C THR A 209 -6.73 18.48 -4.95
N GLN A 210 -7.82 18.63 -4.22
CA GLN A 210 -8.38 19.94 -3.91
C GLN A 210 -7.75 20.42 -2.62
N SER A 211 -6.82 21.38 -2.72
CA SER A 211 -6.46 22.14 -1.52
C SER A 211 -7.74 22.82 -1.05
N LEU A 212 -8.20 22.48 0.14
CA LEU A 212 -9.14 23.34 0.84
C LEU A 212 -8.41 24.67 1.04
N SER A 213 -8.59 25.60 0.11
CA SER A 213 -7.98 26.94 0.19
C SER A 213 -8.28 27.52 1.56
N SER A 214 -7.20 27.98 2.20
CA SER A 214 -6.98 28.13 3.64
C SER A 214 -7.70 29.34 4.28
N PRO A 215 -7.38 29.68 5.54
CA PRO A 215 -8.34 30.05 6.57
C PRO A 215 -9.08 31.36 6.26
N THR A 216 -10.37 31.41 6.57
CA THR A 216 -11.01 32.70 6.86
C THR A 216 -10.17 33.37 7.96
N PRO A 217 -9.59 34.56 7.75
CA PRO A 217 -9.12 35.35 8.87
C PRO A 217 -10.39 35.76 9.63
N GLN A 218 -10.80 34.95 10.62
CA GLN A 218 -11.62 35.50 11.68
C GLN A 218 -10.70 36.46 12.42
N GLY A 219 -10.82 37.74 12.08
CA GLY A 219 -10.33 38.82 12.92
C GLY A 219 -10.98 38.65 14.29
N SER A 220 -10.25 38.02 15.20
CA SER A 220 -10.63 38.02 16.60
C SER A 220 -10.29 39.41 17.14
N SER A 221 -11.31 40.26 17.23
CA SER A 221 -11.31 41.48 18.02
C SER A 221 -11.21 41.10 19.50
N TRP A 222 -10.00 40.90 20.01
CA TRP A 222 -9.76 40.89 21.45
C TRP A 222 -8.63 41.88 21.77
N PRO A 223 -8.90 42.88 22.63
CA PRO A 223 -7.85 43.78 23.10
C PRO A 223 -6.84 42.98 23.92
N LYS A 224 -5.56 43.29 23.72
CA LYS A 224 -4.50 42.89 24.65
C LYS A 224 -4.63 43.79 25.88
N GLU A 225 -4.99 43.20 27.01
CA GLU A 225 -4.55 43.66 28.33
C GLU A 225 -3.32 42.84 28.74
#